data_AF-A0A954VXQ7-F1
#
_entry.id   AF-A0A954VXQ7-F1
#
_cell.length_a   1.000
_cell.length_b   1.000
_cell.length_c   1.000
_cell.angle_alpha   90.00
_cell.angle_beta   90.00
_cell.angle_gamma   90.00
#
_symmetry.space_group_name_H-M   'P 1'
#
loop_
_entity.id
_entity.type
_entity.pdbx_description
1 polymer ?
#
loop_
_entity_poly.entity_id
_entity_poly.type
_entity_poly.pdbx_seq_one_letter_code
_entity_poly.pdbx_strand_id
1 'polypeptide(L)'
;MSCTFCRIRIVVVLAASILFLNQRLHAKDVYVNNVAGDDHNTGQLERSASPGSGPTKSIQRALRLADAGDRIVIANTGQAYYECVTVQGDENSGSKSFPFIIEGNGAVIDGTAAVPEAEWRPVAETKTIFAFEPDRYQHQQLFLDGKPLAQDVSILSQYQLGLLKPEHWTYLHRCLILRTANDKLPRDYNLSYSAHPVGVTLYRVRHVVVRNLTVQGFQLDGVNAHDNAFDCRLEDVRLRGNGRSGLSVGGASRIELAGSTLGDNGVAQIRTEGWSTTKVIRSELLVTRSPAWSIEGGQLYVDGELKSPAFVHANSRSPLHRK
;
A
#
# COMPACT_ATOMS: atom_id res chain seq x y z
N MET A 1 -70.99 8.69 11.19
CA MET A 1 -70.01 9.75 10.84
C MET A 1 -68.60 9.53 11.44
N SER A 2 -68.18 8.29 11.72
CA SER A 2 -66.80 7.99 12.16
C SER A 2 -66.25 6.82 11.36
N CYS A 3 -65.54 7.09 10.26
CA CYS A 3 -64.67 6.07 9.64
C CYS A 3 -63.69 6.67 8.60
N THR A 4 -63.95 7.87 8.09
CA THR A 4 -63.13 8.46 7.02
C THR A 4 -61.85 9.14 7.52
N PHE A 5 -61.85 9.68 8.74
CA PHE A 5 -60.68 10.37 9.31
C PHE A 5 -59.52 9.45 9.73
N CYS A 6 -59.79 8.16 9.99
CA CYS A 6 -58.76 7.21 10.41
C CYS A 6 -57.90 6.70 9.24
N ARG A 7 -58.48 6.56 8.04
CA ARG A 7 -57.77 6.08 6.84
C ARG A 7 -56.81 7.11 6.25
N ILE A 8 -57.11 8.41 6.39
CA ILE A 8 -56.27 9.49 5.83
C ILE A 8 -54.97 9.66 6.65
N ARG A 9 -55.00 9.44 7.97
CA ARG A 9 -53.79 9.54 8.83
C ARG A 9 -52.79 8.40 8.60
N ILE A 10 -53.26 7.20 8.27
CA ILE A 10 -52.37 6.04 8.03
C ILE A 10 -51.63 6.16 6.69
N VAL A 11 -52.28 6.71 5.65
CA VAL A 11 -51.66 6.91 4.33
C VAL A 11 -50.58 8.00 4.36
N VAL A 12 -50.79 9.07 5.13
CA VAL A 12 -49.81 10.17 5.26
C VAL A 12 -48.55 9.72 6.04
N VAL A 13 -48.70 8.86 7.06
CA VAL A 13 -47.55 8.31 7.81
C VAL A 13 -46.73 7.32 6.98
N LEU A 14 -47.37 6.46 6.16
CA LEU A 14 -46.64 5.58 5.23
C LEU A 14 -45.93 6.36 4.12
N ALA A 15 -46.54 7.39 3.54
CA ALA A 15 -45.91 8.22 2.51
C ALA A 15 -44.72 9.03 3.04
N ALA A 16 -44.81 9.56 4.27
CA ALA A 16 -43.68 10.21 4.94
C ALA A 16 -42.55 9.22 5.24
N SER A 17 -42.88 7.98 5.64
CA SER A 17 -41.88 6.94 5.91
C SER A 17 -41.10 6.53 4.63
N ILE A 18 -41.77 6.47 3.48
CA ILE A 18 -41.13 6.15 2.18
C ILE A 18 -40.25 7.31 1.68
N LEU A 19 -40.53 8.56 2.05
CA LEU A 19 -39.70 9.72 1.69
C LEU A 19 -38.43 9.85 2.56
N PHE A 20 -38.45 9.40 3.82
CA PHE A 20 -37.24 9.39 4.66
C PHE A 20 -36.31 8.20 4.43
N LEU A 21 -36.78 7.12 3.79
CA LEU A 21 -35.93 5.97 3.43
C LEU A 21 -35.13 6.15 2.12
N ASN A 22 -35.33 7.24 1.38
CA ASN A 22 -34.71 7.44 0.06
C ASN A 22 -33.39 8.25 0.06
N GLN A 23 -32.88 8.68 1.22
CA GLN A 23 -31.71 9.58 1.25
C GLN A 23 -30.33 8.90 1.36
N ARG A 24 -30.25 7.56 1.30
CA ARG A 24 -28.95 6.83 1.35
C ARG A 24 -28.72 5.90 0.15
N LEU A 25 -29.13 6.33 -1.04
CA LEU A 25 -29.02 5.52 -2.27
C LEU A 25 -28.02 6.06 -3.29
N HIS A 26 -27.27 7.11 -2.96
CA HIS A 26 -26.18 7.61 -3.80
C HIS A 26 -24.85 7.43 -3.10
N ALA A 27 -23.99 6.60 -3.69
CA ALA A 27 -22.55 6.63 -3.43
C ALA A 27 -22.05 8.06 -3.62
N LYS A 28 -21.44 8.64 -2.59
CA LYS A 28 -20.85 9.99 -2.65
C LYS A 28 -19.36 9.90 -2.97
N ASP A 29 -18.86 10.96 -3.60
CA ASP A 29 -17.42 11.19 -3.74
C ASP A 29 -16.91 11.90 -2.47
N VAL A 30 -15.77 11.43 -1.93
CA VAL A 30 -15.01 12.08 -0.87
C VAL A 30 -13.62 12.44 -1.41
N TYR A 31 -13.36 13.74 -1.57
CA TYR A 31 -12.15 14.27 -2.19
C TYR A 31 -10.99 14.41 -1.20
N VAL A 32 -9.79 14.05 -1.65
CA VAL A 32 -8.53 14.15 -0.88
C VAL A 32 -7.50 14.95 -1.67
N ASN A 33 -6.79 15.86 -1.01
CA ASN A 33 -5.69 16.62 -1.58
C ASN A 33 -4.63 16.94 -0.52
N ASN A 34 -3.46 16.30 -0.58
CA ASN A 34 -2.37 16.50 0.39
C ASN A 34 -1.75 17.90 0.41
N VAL A 35 -1.94 18.70 -0.64
CA VAL A 35 -1.38 20.05 -0.76
C VAL A 35 -2.40 21.13 -0.34
N ALA A 36 -3.61 21.07 -0.89
CA ALA A 36 -4.64 22.09 -0.70
C ALA A 36 -5.73 21.72 0.32
N GLY A 37 -5.78 20.46 0.75
CA GLY A 37 -6.80 19.95 1.67
C GLY A 37 -6.50 20.22 3.14
N ASP A 38 -7.55 20.09 3.96
CA ASP A 38 -7.51 20.18 5.42
C ASP A 38 -8.41 19.07 5.99
N ASP A 39 -7.93 18.35 7.00
CA ASP A 39 -8.70 17.26 7.62
C ASP A 39 -9.88 17.72 8.48
N HIS A 40 -10.00 19.03 8.72
CA HIS A 40 -11.23 19.63 9.25
C HIS A 40 -12.34 19.74 8.19
N ASN A 41 -12.02 19.60 6.90
CA ASN A 41 -13.01 19.70 5.83
C ASN A 41 -13.91 18.47 5.74
N THR A 42 -15.08 18.65 5.11
CA THR A 42 -16.07 17.58 4.90
C THR A 42 -15.73 16.60 3.78
N GLY A 43 -14.76 16.90 2.92
CA GLY A 43 -14.41 16.08 1.76
C GLY A 43 -15.44 16.08 0.64
N GLN A 44 -16.53 16.84 0.73
CA GLN A 44 -17.63 16.81 -0.25
C GLN A 44 -17.38 17.63 -1.51
N LEU A 45 -16.34 18.48 -1.50
CA LEU A 45 -15.98 19.34 -2.62
C LEU A 45 -14.51 19.13 -2.97
N GLU A 46 -14.19 19.10 -4.26
CA GLU A 46 -12.81 18.98 -4.73
C GLU A 46 -11.96 20.22 -4.39
N ARG A 47 -12.59 21.38 -4.25
CA ARG A 47 -11.96 22.65 -3.90
C ARG A 47 -12.68 23.30 -2.73
N SER A 48 -11.92 23.95 -1.86
CA SER A 48 -12.48 24.70 -0.74
C SER A 48 -13.28 25.90 -1.24
N ALA A 49 -14.55 25.98 -0.85
CA ALA A 49 -15.43 27.10 -1.18
C ALA A 49 -15.65 28.04 0.02
N SER A 50 -15.58 27.49 1.22
CA SER A 50 -15.69 28.15 2.52
C SER A 50 -14.86 27.40 3.58
N PRO A 51 -14.55 28.00 4.74
CA PRO A 51 -13.90 27.28 5.84
C PRO A 51 -14.67 26.00 6.21
N GLY A 52 -13.94 24.89 6.40
CA GLY A 52 -14.53 23.57 6.69
C GLY A 52 -15.18 22.86 5.50
N SER A 53 -15.14 23.45 4.30
CA SER A 53 -15.56 22.80 3.05
C SER A 53 -14.35 22.60 2.14
N GLY A 54 -14.39 21.55 1.32
CA GLY A 54 -13.27 21.21 0.43
C GLY A 54 -12.75 19.79 0.68
N PRO A 55 -11.61 19.44 0.08
CA PRO A 55 -11.04 18.12 0.19
C PRO A 55 -10.42 17.93 1.57
N THR A 56 -10.40 16.69 2.05
CA THR A 56 -9.57 16.32 3.20
C THR A 56 -8.09 16.36 2.81
N LYS A 57 -7.20 16.48 3.79
CA LYS A 57 -5.76 16.43 3.54
C LYS A 57 -5.26 15.00 3.41
N SER A 58 -5.74 14.10 4.27
CA SER A 58 -5.32 12.70 4.33
C SER A 58 -6.37 11.74 3.77
N ILE A 59 -5.90 10.61 3.22
CA ILE A 59 -6.77 9.50 2.82
C ILE A 59 -7.42 8.90 4.06
N GLN A 60 -6.69 8.82 5.18
CA GLN A 60 -7.24 8.31 6.43
C GLN A 60 -8.46 9.12 6.93
N ARG A 61 -8.45 10.45 6.76
CA ARG A 61 -9.61 11.26 7.09
C ARG A 61 -10.78 10.97 6.16
N ALA A 62 -10.56 10.83 4.85
CA ALA A 62 -11.61 10.48 3.90
C ALA A 62 -12.25 9.12 4.22
N LEU A 63 -11.46 8.11 4.59
CA LEU A 63 -11.96 6.79 5.00
C LEU A 63 -12.92 6.87 6.20
N ARG A 64 -12.69 7.81 7.14
CA ARG A 64 -13.57 8.05 8.29
C ARG A 64 -14.86 8.81 7.95
N LEU A 65 -14.91 9.47 6.79
CA LEU A 65 -16.08 10.24 6.32
C LEU A 65 -16.92 9.48 5.30
N ALA A 66 -16.33 8.48 4.66
CA ALA A 66 -16.96 7.63 3.68
C ALA A 66 -17.87 6.59 4.35
N ASP A 67 -19.01 6.36 3.73
CA ASP A 67 -19.95 5.29 4.04
C ASP A 67 -19.77 4.12 3.05
N ALA A 68 -20.48 3.02 3.31
CA ALA A 68 -20.40 1.83 2.47
C ALA A 68 -20.81 2.13 1.01
N GLY A 69 -20.00 1.68 0.06
CA GLY A 69 -20.21 1.88 -1.38
C GLY A 69 -19.80 3.25 -1.93
N ASP A 70 -19.24 4.13 -1.09
CA ASP A 70 -18.73 5.43 -1.53
C ASP A 70 -17.43 5.34 -2.33
N ARG A 71 -17.03 6.49 -2.90
CA ARG A 71 -15.78 6.65 -3.63
C ARG A 71 -14.91 7.71 -2.99
N ILE A 72 -13.67 7.35 -2.66
CA ILE A 72 -12.62 8.29 -2.28
C ILE A 72 -11.86 8.71 -3.56
N VAL A 73 -11.76 10.01 -3.81
CA VAL A 73 -11.10 10.57 -4.99
C VAL A 73 -9.83 11.31 -4.57
N ILE A 74 -8.68 10.72 -4.87
CA ILE A 74 -7.37 11.24 -4.47
C ILE A 74 -6.85 12.16 -5.57
N ALA A 75 -6.50 13.40 -5.23
CA ALA A 75 -5.89 14.32 -6.16
C ALA A 75 -4.43 13.94 -6.42
N ASN A 76 -4.05 13.87 -7.71
CA ASN A 76 -2.66 13.80 -8.09
C ASN A 76 -2.05 15.20 -8.11
N THR A 77 -1.35 15.54 -7.04
CA THR A 77 -0.72 16.86 -6.84
C THR A 77 0.73 16.91 -7.32
N GLY A 78 1.26 15.80 -7.83
CA GLY A 78 2.70 15.61 -8.05
C GLY A 78 3.51 15.39 -6.76
N GLN A 79 2.89 15.52 -5.58
CA GLN A 79 3.52 15.21 -4.29
C GLN A 79 2.96 13.90 -3.72
N ALA A 80 3.84 13.06 -3.17
CA ALA A 80 3.45 11.80 -2.57
C ALA A 80 2.60 12.01 -1.30
N TYR A 81 1.71 11.05 -1.06
CA TYR A 81 0.98 10.87 0.18
C TYR A 81 1.82 9.97 1.09
N TYR A 82 2.36 10.53 2.16
CA TYR A 82 3.19 9.81 3.13
C TYR A 82 2.33 9.26 4.28
N GLU A 83 1.52 8.24 3.99
CA GLU A 83 0.62 7.63 4.96
C GLU A 83 0.45 6.11 4.77
N CYS A 84 0.05 5.42 5.84
CA CYS A 84 -0.47 4.06 5.78
C CYS A 84 -1.99 4.11 5.68
N VAL A 85 -2.55 3.49 4.65
CA VAL A 85 -4.00 3.45 4.38
C VAL A 85 -4.55 2.11 4.87
N THR A 86 -5.52 2.14 5.77
CA THR A 86 -6.22 0.93 6.25
C THR A 86 -7.68 1.02 5.88
N VAL A 87 -8.12 0.21 4.92
CA VAL A 87 -9.51 0.03 4.52
C VAL A 87 -10.07 -1.12 5.34
N GLN A 88 -10.98 -0.81 6.26
CA GLN A 88 -11.47 -1.82 7.20
C GLN A 88 -12.96 -1.71 7.52
N GLY A 89 -13.56 -2.87 7.73
CA GLY A 89 -14.92 -2.99 8.23
C GLY A 89 -16.01 -2.71 7.19
N ASP A 90 -17.25 -2.81 7.65
CA ASP A 90 -18.44 -2.74 6.79
C ASP A 90 -18.65 -1.33 6.22
N GLU A 91 -18.26 -0.28 6.94
CA GLU A 91 -18.34 1.12 6.50
C GLU A 91 -17.41 1.43 5.32
N ASN A 92 -16.29 0.71 5.19
CA ASN A 92 -15.38 0.83 4.04
C ASN A 92 -15.50 -0.37 3.09
N SER A 93 -16.69 -0.97 3.04
CA SER A 93 -17.05 -2.05 2.12
C SER A 93 -18.14 -1.60 1.16
N GLY A 94 -18.37 -2.37 0.11
CA GLY A 94 -19.45 -2.16 -0.84
C GLY A 94 -20.27 -3.43 -1.07
N SER A 95 -20.98 -3.43 -2.20
CA SER A 95 -21.67 -4.59 -2.76
C SER A 95 -21.21 -4.82 -4.20
N LYS A 96 -21.60 -5.97 -4.78
CA LYS A 96 -21.32 -6.26 -6.19
C LYS A 96 -21.79 -5.16 -7.15
N SER A 97 -22.92 -4.51 -6.86
CA SER A 97 -23.49 -3.45 -7.69
C SER A 97 -22.98 -2.05 -7.32
N PHE A 98 -22.51 -1.87 -6.09
CA PHE A 98 -22.06 -0.60 -5.53
C PHE A 98 -20.78 -0.82 -4.72
N PRO A 99 -19.63 -1.01 -5.39
CA PRO A 99 -18.36 -1.24 -4.70
C PRO A 99 -17.91 0.02 -3.97
N PHE A 100 -17.13 -0.13 -2.91
CA PHE A 100 -16.39 0.98 -2.30
C PHE A 100 -15.13 1.23 -3.13
N ILE A 101 -14.89 2.46 -3.57
CA ILE A 101 -13.83 2.77 -4.54
C ILE A 101 -12.79 3.71 -3.92
N ILE A 102 -11.51 3.38 -4.07
CA ILE A 102 -10.39 4.31 -3.91
C ILE A 102 -9.84 4.62 -5.30
N GLU A 103 -10.13 5.82 -5.78
CA GLU A 103 -9.66 6.37 -7.05
C GLU A 103 -8.38 7.18 -6.83
N GLY A 104 -7.26 6.68 -7.36
CA GLY A 104 -5.96 7.32 -7.19
C GLY A 104 -5.65 8.48 -8.13
N ASN A 105 -6.26 8.53 -9.31
CA ASN A 105 -5.94 9.50 -10.37
C ASN A 105 -4.41 9.62 -10.69
N GLY A 106 -3.65 8.54 -10.50
CA GLY A 106 -2.20 8.50 -10.69
C GLY A 106 -1.38 9.02 -9.51
N ALA A 107 -1.99 9.26 -8.35
CA ALA A 107 -1.28 9.66 -7.14
C ALA A 107 -0.32 8.57 -6.64
N VAL A 108 0.66 9.00 -5.84
CA VAL A 108 1.67 8.13 -5.22
C VAL A 108 1.43 8.08 -3.72
N ILE A 109 1.33 6.88 -3.17
CA ILE A 109 1.42 6.62 -1.73
C ILE A 109 2.84 6.11 -1.47
N ASP A 110 3.58 6.79 -0.60
CA ASP A 110 5.01 6.56 -0.38
C ASP A 110 5.30 6.29 1.10
N GLY A 111 5.90 5.14 1.38
CA GLY A 111 6.27 4.70 2.72
C GLY A 111 7.68 5.08 3.16
N THR A 112 8.40 5.86 2.36
CA THR A 112 9.78 6.25 2.65
C THR A 112 9.90 7.47 3.57
N ALA A 113 11.02 7.55 4.28
CA ALA A 113 11.48 8.77 4.94
C ALA A 113 12.93 9.05 4.56
N ALA A 114 13.30 10.33 4.55
CA ALA A 114 14.70 10.72 4.36
C ALA A 114 15.56 10.11 5.48
N VAL A 115 16.75 9.63 5.15
CA VAL A 115 17.72 9.22 6.18
C VAL A 115 18.37 10.48 6.75
N PRO A 116 18.25 10.79 8.06
CA PRO A 116 18.88 11.98 8.60
C PRO A 116 20.40 11.92 8.48
N GLU A 117 21.04 13.01 8.05
CA GLU A 117 22.49 13.05 7.81
C GLU A 117 23.30 12.59 9.04
N ALA A 118 22.89 13.03 10.23
CA ALA A 118 23.56 12.75 11.49
C ALA A 118 23.51 11.26 11.91
N GLU A 119 22.64 10.46 11.31
CA GLU A 119 22.43 9.05 11.68
C GLU A 119 23.38 8.10 10.93
N TRP A 120 24.07 8.58 9.88
CA TRP A 120 25.09 7.81 9.18
C TRP A 120 26.37 7.72 10.00
N ARG A 121 26.77 6.49 10.32
CA ARG A 121 27.99 6.18 11.07
C ARG A 121 29.05 5.60 10.15
N PRO A 122 30.27 6.16 10.10
CA PRO A 122 31.36 5.54 9.33
C PRO A 122 31.71 4.18 9.92
N VAL A 123 31.92 3.19 9.06
CA VAL A 123 32.44 1.88 9.49
C VAL A 123 33.95 2.01 9.61
N ALA A 124 34.47 1.94 10.85
CA ALA A 124 35.75 2.48 11.34
C ALA A 124 37.02 2.23 10.49
N GLU A 125 37.01 1.24 9.60
CA GLU A 125 38.15 0.87 8.76
C GLU A 125 38.11 1.50 7.36
N THR A 126 37.00 2.14 6.96
CA THR A 126 36.80 2.63 5.59
C THR A 126 36.24 4.06 5.56
N LYS A 127 36.69 4.85 4.59
CA LYS A 127 36.20 6.22 4.36
C LYS A 127 34.92 6.29 3.53
N THR A 128 34.50 5.17 2.93
CA THR A 128 33.41 5.13 1.94
C THR A 128 32.26 4.23 2.35
N ILE A 129 32.32 3.54 3.50
CA ILE A 129 31.24 2.66 3.96
C ILE A 129 30.61 3.25 5.21
N PHE A 130 29.29 3.42 5.16
CA PHE A 130 28.50 4.04 6.20
C PHE A 130 27.35 3.12 6.58
N ALA A 131 27.04 3.07 7.88
CA ALA A 131 25.94 2.30 8.43
C ALA A 131 24.87 3.25 8.98
N PHE A 132 23.62 2.93 8.71
CA PHE A 132 22.44 3.56 9.28
C PHE A 132 21.54 2.46 9.87
N GLU A 133 21.02 2.67 11.07
CA GLU A 133 20.14 1.72 11.74
C GLU A 133 18.71 2.26 11.68
N PRO A 134 17.82 1.69 10.84
CA PRO A 134 16.43 2.11 10.78
C PRO A 134 15.65 1.65 12.02
N ASP A 135 14.58 2.38 12.35
CA ASP A 135 13.69 2.05 13.47
C ASP A 135 13.05 0.65 13.37
N ARG A 136 12.99 0.08 12.17
CA ARG A 136 12.39 -1.23 11.90
C ARG A 136 13.38 -2.16 11.20
N TYR A 137 13.52 -3.38 11.68
CA TYR A 137 14.69 -4.22 11.35
C TYR A 137 14.54 -5.24 10.21
N GLN A 138 13.42 -5.32 9.51
CA GLN A 138 13.22 -6.36 8.48
C GLN A 138 12.79 -5.74 7.17
N HIS A 139 13.05 -6.45 6.06
CA HIS A 139 12.55 -6.05 4.74
C HIS A 139 12.85 -4.58 4.42
N GLN A 140 14.06 -4.13 4.76
CA GLN A 140 14.45 -2.75 4.50
C GLN A 140 14.78 -2.56 3.02
N GLN A 141 14.53 -1.36 2.50
CA GLN A 141 15.05 -0.90 1.22
C GLN A 141 15.70 0.46 1.41
N LEU A 142 16.77 0.70 0.65
CA LEU A 142 17.38 2.01 0.50
C LEU A 142 17.06 2.55 -0.90
N PHE A 143 16.81 3.86 -0.99
CA PHE A 143 16.45 4.54 -2.22
C PHE A 143 17.42 5.68 -2.49
N LEU A 144 17.65 5.94 -3.77
CA LEU A 144 18.35 7.11 -4.27
C LEU A 144 17.42 7.81 -5.27
N ASP A 145 17.12 9.09 -5.04
CA ASP A 145 16.24 9.88 -5.91
C ASP A 145 14.86 9.22 -6.15
N GLY A 146 14.28 8.64 -5.10
CA GLY A 146 12.98 7.98 -5.15
C GLY A 146 12.95 6.66 -5.94
N LYS A 147 14.12 6.10 -6.25
CA LYS A 147 14.27 4.79 -6.90
C LYS A 147 15.00 3.82 -5.98
N PRO A 148 14.60 2.53 -5.93
CA PRO A 148 15.34 1.54 -5.16
C PRO A 148 16.81 1.48 -5.58
N LEU A 149 17.71 1.62 -4.61
CA LEU A 149 19.15 1.50 -4.82
C LEU A 149 19.53 0.02 -4.97
N ALA A 150 20.58 -0.27 -5.74
CA ALA A 150 21.06 -1.63 -5.95
C ALA A 150 21.53 -2.26 -4.63
N GLN A 151 20.90 -3.38 -4.25
CA GLN A 151 21.28 -4.14 -3.07
C GLN A 151 22.26 -5.24 -3.47
N ASP A 152 23.36 -5.37 -2.74
CA ASP A 152 24.28 -6.50 -2.84
C ASP A 152 23.96 -7.54 -1.75
N VAL A 153 23.21 -8.57 -2.15
CA VAL A 153 22.82 -9.70 -1.28
C VAL A 153 23.93 -10.75 -1.13
N SER A 154 25.05 -10.61 -1.85
CA SER A 154 26.18 -11.53 -1.73
C SER A 154 27.09 -11.21 -0.54
N ILE A 155 26.93 -10.03 0.06
CA ILE A 155 27.63 -9.61 1.27
C ILE A 155 26.89 -10.18 2.49
N LEU A 156 27.43 -11.24 3.08
CA LEU A 156 26.76 -12.01 4.15
C LEU A 156 27.30 -11.71 5.55
N SER A 157 28.42 -10.98 5.67
CA SER A 157 29.06 -10.70 6.94
C SER A 157 29.85 -9.39 6.91
N GLN A 158 30.13 -8.85 8.10
CA GLN A 158 30.92 -7.62 8.27
C GLN A 158 32.34 -7.71 7.67
N TYR A 159 32.92 -8.91 7.62
CA TYR A 159 34.25 -9.15 7.06
C TYR A 159 34.29 -9.02 5.52
N GLN A 160 33.13 -8.99 4.87
CA GLN A 160 33.01 -8.87 3.42
C GLN A 160 32.66 -7.43 2.98
N LEU A 161 32.53 -6.47 3.91
CA LEU A 161 32.11 -5.10 3.56
C LEU A 161 33.04 -4.42 2.56
N GLY A 162 34.34 -4.74 2.57
CA GLY A 162 35.29 -4.24 1.56
C GLY A 162 34.97 -4.64 0.12
N LEU A 163 34.18 -5.70 -0.07
CA LEU A 163 33.73 -6.20 -1.38
C LEU A 163 32.45 -5.52 -1.89
N LEU A 164 31.72 -4.79 -1.02
CA LEU A 164 30.51 -4.06 -1.42
C LEU A 164 30.86 -3.07 -2.53
N LYS A 165 30.13 -3.05 -3.64
CA LYS A 165 30.41 -2.13 -4.76
C LYS A 165 30.05 -0.69 -4.40
N PRO A 166 30.73 0.33 -4.98
CA PRO A 166 30.26 1.71 -4.87
C PRO A 166 28.80 1.85 -5.31
N GLU A 167 28.06 2.72 -4.62
CA GLU A 167 26.63 2.98 -4.85
C GLU A 167 25.74 1.74 -4.72
N HIS A 168 26.22 0.75 -3.97
CA HIS A 168 25.43 -0.39 -3.56
C HIS A 168 25.29 -0.38 -2.05
N TRP A 169 24.24 -1.04 -1.58
CA TRP A 169 24.01 -1.22 -0.16
C TRP A 169 23.76 -2.68 0.18
N THR A 170 23.94 -3.04 1.44
CA THR A 170 23.54 -4.34 1.97
C THR A 170 22.86 -4.17 3.33
N TYR A 171 22.21 -5.22 3.81
CA TYR A 171 21.52 -5.22 5.09
C TYR A 171 22.14 -6.24 6.03
N LEU A 172 22.87 -5.78 7.05
CA LEU A 172 23.56 -6.64 8.01
C LEU A 172 23.44 -6.07 9.41
N HIS A 173 23.28 -6.96 10.41
CA HIS A 173 23.21 -6.58 11.83
C HIS A 173 22.24 -5.43 12.09
N ARG A 174 21.07 -5.48 11.44
CA ARG A 174 20.01 -4.45 11.54
C ARG A 174 20.37 -3.08 10.95
N CYS A 175 21.48 -2.97 10.22
CA CYS A 175 21.92 -1.75 9.59
C CYS A 175 21.76 -1.82 8.07
N LEU A 176 21.30 -0.72 7.49
CA LEU A 176 21.52 -0.36 6.10
C LEU A 176 22.98 0.08 5.96
N ILE A 177 23.78 -0.68 5.21
CA ILE A 177 25.19 -0.40 5.00
C ILE A 177 25.37 0.03 3.55
N LEU A 178 25.73 1.28 3.33
CA LEU A 178 25.94 1.89 2.02
C LEU A 178 27.44 2.05 1.78
N ARG A 179 27.90 1.69 0.58
CA ARG A 179 29.18 2.18 0.07
C ARG A 179 28.94 3.35 -0.87
N THR A 180 29.51 4.50 -0.56
CA THR A 180 29.46 5.69 -1.44
C THR A 180 30.46 5.57 -2.58
N ALA A 181 30.31 6.41 -3.60
CA ALA A 181 31.37 6.65 -4.57
C ALA A 181 32.61 7.23 -3.87
N ASN A 182 33.77 7.12 -4.53
CA ASN A 182 34.99 7.74 -4.02
C ASN A 182 34.77 9.24 -3.83
N ASP A 183 35.25 9.78 -2.72
CA ASP A 183 35.14 11.19 -2.33
C ASP A 183 33.72 11.72 -2.10
N LYS A 184 32.74 10.82 -1.97
CA LYS A 184 31.35 11.16 -1.60
C LYS A 184 30.99 10.69 -0.20
N LEU A 185 30.15 11.48 0.46
CA LEU A 185 29.52 11.18 1.73
C LEU A 185 28.03 10.90 1.53
N PRO A 186 27.35 10.22 2.47
CA PRO A 186 25.91 9.95 2.35
C PRO A 186 25.06 11.21 2.13
N ARG A 187 25.45 12.36 2.70
CA ARG A 187 24.77 13.65 2.51
C ARG A 187 24.80 14.18 1.07
N ASP A 188 25.70 13.67 0.24
CA ASP A 188 25.80 14.06 -1.17
C ASP A 188 24.74 13.32 -2.03
N TYR A 189 23.94 12.46 -1.40
CA TYR A 189 22.89 11.67 -2.01
C TYR A 189 21.53 12.01 -1.40
N ASN A 190 20.49 12.03 -2.23
CA ASN A 190 19.11 12.12 -1.77
C ASN A 190 18.60 10.72 -1.37
N LEU A 191 19.03 10.27 -0.19
CA LEU A 191 18.73 8.93 0.32
C LEU A 191 17.45 8.91 1.15
N SER A 192 16.61 7.92 0.88
CA SER A 192 15.48 7.58 1.74
C SER A 192 15.46 6.08 2.03
N TYR A 193 14.74 5.68 3.08
CA TYR A 193 14.59 4.29 3.49
C TYR A 193 13.13 3.94 3.74
N SER A 194 12.82 2.64 3.78
CA SER A 194 11.48 2.15 4.13
C SER A 194 11.14 2.38 5.61
N ALA A 195 10.43 3.47 5.89
CA ALA A 195 10.08 3.88 7.24
C ALA A 195 8.71 3.32 7.69
N HIS A 196 7.75 3.29 6.78
CA HIS A 196 6.38 2.85 7.07
C HIS A 196 6.16 1.37 6.74
N PRO A 197 5.34 0.64 7.53
CA PRO A 197 5.22 -0.81 7.41
C PRO A 197 4.45 -1.28 6.17
N VAL A 198 3.25 -0.76 5.91
CA VAL A 198 2.36 -1.24 4.82
C VAL A 198 1.69 -0.04 4.17
N GLY A 199 1.54 -0.09 2.84
CA GLY A 199 0.90 0.98 2.08
C GLY A 199 -0.61 0.97 2.21
N VAL A 200 -1.25 -0.05 1.66
CA VAL A 200 -2.70 -0.25 1.75
C VAL A 200 -2.99 -1.59 2.44
N THR A 201 -3.67 -1.55 3.57
CA THR A 201 -4.21 -2.72 4.24
C THR A 201 -5.69 -2.88 3.90
N LEU A 202 -6.07 -4.06 3.42
CA LEU A 202 -7.46 -4.49 3.27
C LEU A 202 -7.76 -5.52 4.37
N TYR A 203 -8.60 -5.16 5.32
CA TYR A 203 -8.89 -6.01 6.50
C TYR A 203 -10.39 -6.06 6.79
N ARG A 204 -10.99 -7.26 6.75
CA ARG A 204 -12.43 -7.45 6.94
C ARG A 204 -13.29 -6.53 6.07
N VAL A 205 -13.04 -6.56 4.76
CA VAL A 205 -13.73 -5.73 3.77
C VAL A 205 -14.31 -6.55 2.63
N ARG A 206 -15.33 -6.02 1.95
CA ARG A 206 -15.97 -6.65 0.80
C ARG A 206 -16.15 -5.66 -0.34
N HIS A 207 -15.96 -6.12 -1.57
CA HIS A 207 -16.24 -5.32 -2.78
C HIS A 207 -15.52 -3.96 -2.79
N VAL A 208 -14.25 -3.94 -2.38
CA VAL A 208 -13.39 -2.75 -2.45
C VAL A 208 -12.62 -2.75 -3.77
N VAL A 209 -12.61 -1.63 -4.47
CA VAL A 209 -11.79 -1.40 -5.66
C VAL A 209 -10.76 -0.33 -5.35
N VAL A 210 -9.48 -0.65 -5.50
CA VAL A 210 -8.38 0.32 -5.43
C VAL A 210 -7.78 0.45 -6.81
N ARG A 211 -7.75 1.66 -7.38
CA ARG A 211 -7.29 1.83 -8.76
C ARG A 211 -6.51 3.10 -9.04
N ASN A 212 -5.72 3.07 -10.12
CA ASN A 212 -4.92 4.20 -10.60
C ASN A 212 -3.99 4.79 -9.52
N LEU A 213 -3.35 3.92 -8.72
CA LEU A 213 -2.42 4.31 -7.65
C LEU A 213 -1.03 3.71 -7.86
N THR A 214 -0.01 4.49 -7.51
CA THR A 214 1.32 3.94 -7.25
C THR A 214 1.50 3.78 -5.74
N VAL A 215 1.91 2.59 -5.28
CA VAL A 215 2.21 2.31 -3.88
C VAL A 215 3.65 1.81 -3.77
N GLN A 216 4.47 2.55 -3.02
CA GLN A 216 5.91 2.30 -2.98
C GLN A 216 6.56 2.57 -1.62
N GLY A 217 7.75 2.03 -1.43
CA GLY A 217 8.61 2.45 -0.32
C GLY A 217 8.30 1.82 1.03
N PHE A 218 7.27 0.98 1.13
CA PHE A 218 6.87 0.36 2.39
C PHE A 218 7.80 -0.78 2.78
N GLN A 219 8.05 -0.91 4.08
CA GLN A 219 8.92 -1.94 4.65
C GLN A 219 8.41 -3.35 4.36
N LEU A 220 7.12 -3.59 4.54
CA LEU A 220 6.49 -4.87 4.25
C LEU A 220 5.90 -4.82 2.85
N ASP A 221 4.58 -4.66 2.73
CA ASP A 221 3.90 -4.78 1.46
C ASP A 221 3.35 -3.45 0.97
N GLY A 222 3.33 -3.28 -0.36
CA GLY A 222 2.59 -2.19 -0.98
C GLY A 222 1.10 -2.31 -0.67
N VAL A 223 0.52 -3.47 -0.97
CA VAL A 223 -0.84 -3.84 -0.56
C VAL A 223 -0.80 -5.14 0.24
N ASN A 224 -1.42 -5.14 1.42
CA ASN A 224 -1.62 -6.31 2.25
C ASN A 224 -3.13 -6.58 2.41
N ALA A 225 -3.60 -7.68 1.86
CA ALA A 225 -4.97 -8.15 2.03
C ALA A 225 -4.97 -9.38 2.94
N HIS A 226 -5.45 -9.23 4.17
CA HIS A 226 -5.50 -10.33 5.13
C HIS A 226 -6.82 -10.36 5.90
N ASP A 227 -7.20 -11.54 6.35
CA ASP A 227 -8.33 -11.77 7.25
C ASP A 227 -9.68 -11.20 6.76
N ASN A 228 -10.25 -11.83 5.73
CA ASN A 228 -11.59 -11.56 5.19
C ASN A 228 -11.69 -10.35 4.25
N ALA A 229 -10.70 -10.14 3.39
CA ALA A 229 -10.86 -9.24 2.23
C ALA A 229 -11.47 -10.03 1.06
N PHE A 230 -12.76 -9.83 0.77
CA PHE A 230 -13.49 -10.60 -0.25
C PHE A 230 -13.91 -9.75 -1.44
N ASP A 231 -13.80 -10.34 -2.64
CA ASP A 231 -14.22 -9.72 -3.90
C ASP A 231 -13.63 -8.31 -4.09
N CYS A 232 -12.39 -8.12 -3.60
CA CYS A 232 -11.68 -6.85 -3.75
C CYS A 232 -10.82 -6.88 -5.02
N ARG A 233 -10.67 -5.71 -5.65
CA ARG A 233 -10.00 -5.57 -6.94
C ARG A 233 -8.94 -4.48 -6.86
N LEU A 234 -7.78 -4.74 -7.44
CA LEU A 234 -6.71 -3.80 -7.66
C LEU A 234 -6.60 -3.58 -9.17
N GLU A 235 -6.90 -2.38 -9.65
CA GLU A 235 -6.97 -2.08 -11.09
C GLU A 235 -5.97 -0.98 -11.47
N ASP A 236 -5.15 -1.22 -12.49
CA ASP A 236 -4.21 -0.23 -13.00
C ASP A 236 -3.30 0.36 -11.90
N VAL A 237 -2.89 -0.48 -10.95
CA VAL A 237 -1.99 -0.09 -9.86
C VAL A 237 -0.53 -0.38 -10.20
N ARG A 238 0.39 0.41 -9.63
CA ARG A 238 1.83 0.16 -9.67
C ARG A 238 2.36 -0.10 -8.27
N LEU A 239 2.78 -1.33 -7.97
CA LEU A 239 3.29 -1.71 -6.65
C LEU A 239 4.78 -1.98 -6.75
N ARG A 240 5.60 -1.02 -6.32
CA ARG A 240 7.06 -1.07 -6.56
C ARG A 240 7.90 -0.71 -5.36
N GLY A 241 9.11 -1.27 -5.28
CA GLY A 241 10.07 -0.86 -4.26
C GLY A 241 9.59 -1.12 -2.82
N ASN A 242 8.69 -2.08 -2.58
CA ASN A 242 8.27 -2.45 -1.23
C ASN A 242 9.18 -3.57 -0.70
N GLY A 243 9.56 -3.53 0.56
CA GLY A 243 10.60 -4.36 1.12
C GLY A 243 10.30 -5.85 1.18
N ARG A 244 9.03 -6.23 1.34
CA ARG A 244 8.58 -7.62 1.27
C ARG A 244 7.92 -7.91 -0.07
N SER A 245 6.75 -7.36 -0.33
CA SER A 245 6.05 -7.64 -1.60
C SER A 245 5.26 -6.48 -2.16
N GLY A 246 4.98 -6.52 -3.46
CA GLY A 246 4.04 -5.55 -4.04
C GLY A 246 2.64 -5.81 -3.49
N LEU A 247 2.18 -7.06 -3.59
CA LEU A 247 0.90 -7.54 -3.09
C LEU A 247 1.10 -8.79 -2.21
N SER A 248 0.59 -8.77 -0.99
CA SER A 248 0.47 -9.97 -0.14
C SER A 248 -1.00 -10.28 0.13
N VAL A 249 -1.41 -11.53 -0.11
CA VAL A 249 -2.78 -12.00 0.13
C VAL A 249 -2.79 -13.19 1.07
N GLY A 250 -3.43 -13.05 2.23
CA GLY A 250 -3.43 -14.04 3.29
C GLY A 250 -4.81 -14.28 3.92
N GLY A 251 -4.85 -15.20 4.86
CA GLY A 251 -6.09 -15.62 5.54
C GLY A 251 -7.13 -16.19 4.57
N ALA A 252 -8.41 -15.95 4.86
CA ALA A 252 -9.53 -16.25 3.96
C ALA A 252 -9.85 -15.01 3.12
N SER A 253 -9.02 -14.70 2.11
CA SER A 253 -9.17 -13.50 1.28
C SER A 253 -9.21 -13.84 -0.21
N ARG A 254 -9.90 -13.01 -1.01
CA ARG A 254 -10.06 -13.16 -2.46
C ARG A 254 -9.80 -11.83 -3.16
N ILE A 255 -8.69 -11.76 -3.89
CA ILE A 255 -8.23 -10.55 -4.58
C ILE A 255 -8.13 -10.80 -6.08
N GLU A 256 -8.57 -9.84 -6.88
CA GLU A 256 -8.26 -9.75 -8.30
C GLU A 256 -7.33 -8.55 -8.55
N LEU A 257 -6.27 -8.76 -9.30
CA LEU A 257 -5.32 -7.75 -9.75
C LEU A 257 -5.40 -7.69 -11.28
N ALA A 258 -5.67 -6.50 -11.83
CA ALA A 258 -5.89 -6.31 -13.26
C ALA A 258 -5.10 -5.10 -13.79
N GLY A 259 -4.53 -5.21 -15.00
CA GLY A 259 -3.90 -4.06 -15.68
C GLY A 259 -2.71 -3.44 -14.95
N SER A 260 -2.09 -4.19 -14.02
CA SER A 260 -1.19 -3.62 -13.03
C SER A 260 0.27 -3.97 -13.29
N THR A 261 1.20 -3.20 -12.71
CA THR A 261 2.64 -3.47 -12.79
C THR A 261 3.24 -3.64 -11.38
N LEU A 262 3.96 -4.73 -11.15
CA LEU A 262 4.65 -4.99 -9.90
C LEU A 262 6.14 -5.23 -10.18
N GLY A 263 7.03 -4.54 -9.48
CA GLY A 263 8.47 -4.64 -9.72
C GLY A 263 9.32 -4.08 -8.58
N ASP A 264 10.58 -4.49 -8.52
CA ASP A 264 11.55 -4.01 -7.52
C ASP A 264 11.13 -4.22 -6.06
N ASN A 265 10.19 -5.12 -5.78
CA ASN A 265 9.86 -5.53 -4.42
C ASN A 265 10.92 -6.51 -3.86
N GLY A 266 11.14 -6.54 -2.55
CA GLY A 266 12.33 -7.14 -1.95
C GLY A 266 12.29 -8.67 -1.79
N VAL A 267 11.12 -9.30 -1.55
CA VAL A 267 11.00 -10.76 -1.41
C VAL A 267 10.29 -11.41 -2.59
N ALA A 268 9.19 -10.82 -3.06
CA ALA A 268 8.48 -11.28 -4.26
C ALA A 268 7.59 -10.15 -4.80
N GLN A 269 7.15 -10.23 -6.06
CA GLN A 269 6.15 -9.28 -6.55
C GLN A 269 4.78 -9.58 -5.91
N ILE A 270 4.40 -10.85 -5.85
CA ILE A 270 3.18 -11.32 -5.17
C ILE A 270 3.52 -12.36 -4.09
N ARG A 271 2.90 -12.27 -2.91
CA ARG A 271 2.90 -13.32 -1.88
C ARG A 271 1.48 -13.83 -1.66
N THR A 272 1.33 -15.15 -1.53
CA THR A 272 0.07 -15.76 -1.08
C THR A 272 0.31 -16.70 0.09
N GLU A 273 -0.61 -16.67 1.06
CA GLU A 273 -0.61 -17.51 2.26
C GLU A 273 -2.03 -17.93 2.67
N GLY A 274 -2.13 -18.86 3.62
CA GLY A 274 -3.41 -19.30 4.19
C GLY A 274 -4.33 -20.00 3.18
N TRP A 275 -5.61 -19.60 3.16
CA TRP A 275 -6.67 -20.15 2.31
C TRP A 275 -7.13 -19.13 1.25
N SER A 276 -6.21 -18.27 0.83
CA SER A 276 -6.51 -17.15 -0.05
C SER A 276 -6.68 -17.58 -1.52
N THR A 277 -7.31 -16.72 -2.31
CA THR A 277 -7.32 -16.81 -3.78
C THR A 277 -6.90 -15.48 -4.37
N THR A 278 -5.90 -15.50 -5.23
CA THR A 278 -5.43 -14.32 -5.96
C THR A 278 -5.53 -14.60 -7.45
N LYS A 279 -6.19 -13.70 -8.19
CA LYS A 279 -6.26 -13.73 -9.65
C LYS A 279 -5.50 -12.55 -10.20
N VAL A 280 -4.61 -12.80 -11.14
CA VAL A 280 -3.80 -11.79 -11.83
C VAL A 280 -4.18 -11.83 -13.30
N ILE A 281 -4.57 -10.68 -13.85
CA ILE A 281 -5.11 -10.57 -15.21
C ILE A 281 -4.39 -9.44 -15.93
N ARG A 282 -3.80 -9.72 -17.10
CA ARG A 282 -3.17 -8.70 -17.96
C ARG A 282 -2.26 -7.75 -17.17
N SER A 283 -1.40 -8.31 -16.33
CA SER A 283 -0.54 -7.55 -15.42
C SER A 283 0.91 -7.97 -15.58
N GLU A 284 1.83 -7.03 -15.39
CA GLU A 284 3.25 -7.23 -15.55
C GLU A 284 3.91 -7.49 -14.19
N LEU A 285 4.51 -8.68 -14.01
CA LEU A 285 5.28 -9.05 -12.83
C LEU A 285 6.77 -9.04 -13.18
N LEU A 286 7.43 -7.91 -12.91
CA LEU A 286 8.82 -7.69 -13.30
C LEU A 286 9.78 -8.44 -12.37
N VAL A 287 10.48 -9.44 -12.92
CA VAL A 287 11.49 -10.22 -12.20
C VAL A 287 12.83 -9.50 -12.27
N THR A 288 12.99 -8.44 -11.46
CA THR A 288 14.24 -7.67 -11.39
C THR A 288 15.18 -8.21 -10.32
N ARG A 289 14.77 -8.10 -9.04
CA ARG A 289 15.56 -8.55 -7.88
C ARG A 289 14.99 -9.79 -7.18
N SER A 290 13.69 -10.02 -7.36
CA SER A 290 12.92 -10.99 -6.59
C SER A 290 11.91 -11.69 -7.51
N PRO A 291 11.53 -12.95 -7.19
CA PRO A 291 10.63 -13.74 -8.04
C PRO A 291 9.27 -13.04 -8.26
N ALA A 292 8.61 -13.40 -9.36
CA ALA A 292 7.27 -12.91 -9.68
C ALA A 292 6.25 -13.23 -8.57
N TRP A 293 6.38 -14.39 -7.94
CA TRP A 293 5.53 -14.77 -6.80
C TRP A 293 6.25 -15.69 -5.80
N SER A 294 5.73 -15.74 -4.57
CA SER A 294 6.03 -16.73 -3.54
C SER A 294 4.72 -17.25 -2.95
N ILE A 295 4.50 -18.56 -3.00
CA ILE A 295 3.26 -19.21 -2.56
C ILE A 295 3.58 -20.06 -1.33
N GLU A 296 3.24 -19.54 -0.16
CA GLU A 296 3.34 -20.25 1.14
C GLU A 296 1.98 -20.88 1.52
N GLY A 297 0.91 -20.51 0.80
CA GLY A 297 -0.45 -21.05 0.90
C GLY A 297 -1.39 -20.38 -0.11
N GLY A 298 -2.66 -20.77 -0.11
CA GLY A 298 -3.68 -20.26 -1.02
C GLY A 298 -3.51 -20.70 -2.48
N GLN A 299 -4.25 -20.06 -3.37
CA GLN A 299 -4.25 -20.31 -4.81
C GLN A 299 -3.92 -19.01 -5.57
N LEU A 300 -2.93 -19.07 -6.45
CA LEU A 300 -2.58 -17.97 -7.35
C LEU A 300 -2.89 -18.37 -8.79
N TYR A 301 -3.74 -17.59 -9.46
CA TYR A 301 -4.01 -17.72 -10.89
C TYR A 301 -3.39 -16.54 -11.62
N VAL A 302 -2.64 -16.79 -12.69
CA VAL A 302 -2.13 -15.74 -13.58
C VAL A 302 -2.65 -16.03 -14.97
N ASP A 303 -3.45 -15.11 -15.52
CA ASP A 303 -4.12 -15.22 -16.82
C ASP A 303 -4.87 -16.54 -17.01
N GLY A 304 -5.56 -16.98 -15.95
CA GLY A 304 -6.37 -18.20 -15.93
C GLY A 304 -5.61 -19.47 -15.55
N GLU A 305 -4.27 -19.44 -15.49
CA GLU A 305 -3.46 -20.59 -15.13
C GLU A 305 -3.15 -20.62 -13.63
N LEU A 306 -3.44 -21.74 -12.97
CA LEU A 306 -3.01 -21.98 -11.59
C LEU A 306 -1.49 -22.10 -11.54
N LYS A 307 -0.86 -21.32 -10.66
CA LYS A 307 0.59 -21.34 -10.45
C LYS A 307 0.96 -22.18 -9.23
N SER A 308 2.07 -22.88 -9.35
CA SER A 308 2.72 -23.59 -8.24
C SER A 308 3.71 -22.69 -7.53
N PRO A 309 4.12 -23.02 -6.29
CA PRO A 309 5.17 -22.29 -5.58
C PRO A 309 6.40 -22.13 -6.48
N ALA A 310 6.91 -20.91 -6.59
CA ALA A 310 8.19 -20.69 -7.24
C ALA A 310 9.24 -21.48 -6.46
N PHE A 311 10.05 -22.31 -7.14
CA PHE A 311 11.20 -22.93 -6.51
C PHE A 311 12.17 -21.83 -6.07
N VAL A 312 12.13 -21.48 -4.79
CA VAL A 312 13.12 -20.60 -4.19
C VAL A 312 14.40 -21.42 -4.07
N HIS A 313 15.45 -21.10 -4.83
CA HIS A 313 16.79 -21.58 -4.51
C HIS A 313 17.07 -21.24 -3.04
N ALA A 314 17.25 -22.28 -2.23
CA ALA A 314 17.32 -22.20 -0.79
C ALA A 314 18.57 -21.44 -0.31
N ASN A 315 18.57 -20.11 -0.39
CA ASN A 315 19.62 -19.26 0.19
C ASN A 315 19.08 -18.11 1.04
N SER A 316 17.79 -18.03 1.30
CA SER A 316 17.19 -17.03 2.21
C SER A 316 16.58 -17.66 3.47
N ARG A 317 17.32 -18.55 4.15
CA ARG A 317 17.00 -18.83 5.55
C ARG A 317 17.50 -17.66 6.40
N SER A 318 16.59 -16.71 6.67
CA SER A 318 16.72 -15.87 7.86
C SER A 318 16.76 -16.78 9.09
N PRO A 319 17.63 -16.55 10.08
CA PRO A 319 17.71 -17.41 11.26
C PRO A 319 16.45 -17.20 12.09
N LEU A 320 15.53 -18.17 11.98
CA LEU A 320 14.39 -18.29 12.88
C LEU A 320 14.90 -18.47 14.31
N HIS A 321 14.35 -17.64 15.19
CA HIS A 321 14.42 -17.76 16.63
C HIS A 321 14.14 -19.20 17.08
N ARG A 322 15.12 -19.82 17.75
CA ARG A 322 14.86 -20.78 18.82
C ARG A 322 14.73 -20.00 20.12
N LYS A 323 13.52 -19.92 20.65
CA LYS A 323 13.23 -20.21 22.06
C LYS A 323 11.98 -21.06 22.09
#